data_AF-A0A101J2U4-F1
#
_entry.id   AF-A0A101J2U4-F1
#
_cell.length_a   1.000
_cell.length_b   1.000
_cell.length_c   1.000
_cell.angle_alpha   90.00
_cell.angle_beta   90.00
_cell.angle_gamma   90.00
#
_symmetry.space_group_name_H-M   'P 1'
#
loop_
_entity.id
_entity.type
_entity.pdbx_description
1 polymer ?
#
loop_
_entity_poly.entity_id
_entity_poly.type
_entity_poly.pdbx_seq_one_letter_code
_entity_poly.pdbx_strand_id
1 'polypeptide(L)'
;MSIISSLESVGEYALLLKRVLSLPDRFSQFLKEFLKSMYALGVNSIWIVVIISFFIGAVIVLQIALNIDSPMLPSFTVGVVSREIILLEFSSTIMCL
;
A
#
# COMPACT_ATOMS: atom_id res chain seq x y z
N MET A 1 -5.17 1.36 -35.28
CA MET A 1 -4.75 -0.04 -35.05
C MET A 1 -4.37 -0.32 -33.59
N SER A 2 -3.59 0.55 -32.91
CA SER A 2 -3.12 0.28 -31.53
C SER A 2 -4.24 0.23 -30.46
N ILE A 3 -5.21 1.16 -30.51
CA ILE A 3 -6.27 1.28 -29.49
C ILE A 3 -7.20 0.05 -29.46
N ILE A 4 -7.45 -0.56 -30.62
CA ILE A 4 -8.33 -1.74 -30.72
C ILE A 4 -7.69 -2.95 -30.05
N SER A 5 -6.38 -3.14 -30.22
CA SER A 5 -5.62 -4.23 -29.57
C SER A 5 -5.53 -4.05 -28.05
N SER A 6 -5.41 -2.81 -27.55
CA SER A 6 -5.49 -2.53 -26.11
C SER A 6 -6.88 -2.88 -25.53
N LEU A 7 -7.96 -2.55 -26.23
CA LEU A 7 -9.32 -2.93 -25.81
C LEU A 7 -9.54 -4.44 -25.83
N GLU A 8 -9.01 -5.14 -26.83
CA GLU A 8 -9.05 -6.60 -26.92
C GLU A 8 -8.30 -7.24 -25.75
N SER A 9 -7.09 -6.76 -25.43
CA SER A 9 -6.30 -7.22 -24.29
C SER A 9 -7.02 -7.01 -22.95
N VAL A 10 -7.68 -5.85 -22.78
CA VAL A 10 -8.50 -5.57 -21.59
C VAL A 10 -9.73 -6.49 -21.53
N GLY A 11 -10.36 -6.78 -22.67
CA GLY A 11 -11.49 -7.71 -22.77
C GLY A 11 -11.12 -9.14 -22.40
N GLU A 12 -9.97 -9.63 -22.89
CA GLU A 12 -9.43 -10.94 -22.51
C GLU A 12 -9.09 -11.00 -21.03
N TYR A 13 -8.48 -9.93 -20.48
CA TYR A 13 -8.18 -9.85 -19.06
C TYR A 13 -9.44 -9.86 -18.20
N ALA A 14 -10.49 -9.14 -18.59
CA ALA A 14 -11.78 -9.14 -17.90
C ALA A 14 -12.45 -10.52 -17.93
N LEU A 15 -12.37 -11.25 -19.05
CA LEU A 15 -12.83 -12.63 -19.18
C LEU A 15 -12.06 -13.58 -18.26
N LEU A 16 -10.73 -13.44 -18.19
CA LEU A 16 -9.88 -14.19 -17.27
C LEU A 16 -10.29 -13.92 -15.82
N LEU A 17 -10.47 -12.64 -15.45
CA LEU A 17 -10.83 -12.24 -14.09
C LEU A 17 -12.19 -12.80 -13.68
N LYS A 18 -13.17 -12.80 -14.60
CA LYS A 18 -14.47 -13.45 -14.40
C LYS A 18 -14.35 -14.96 -14.16
N ARG A 19 -13.41 -15.63 -14.84
CA ARG A 19 -13.16 -17.07 -14.65
C ARG A 19 -12.46 -17.36 -13.32
N VAL A 20 -11.54 -16.51 -12.88
CA VAL A 20 -10.85 -16.64 -11.59
C VAL A 20 -11.80 -16.41 -10.41
N LEU A 21 -12.79 -15.52 -10.55
CA LEU A 21 -13.83 -15.27 -9.54
C LEU A 21 -14.94 -16.34 -9.50
N SER A 22 -14.96 -17.30 -10.44
CA SER A 22 -15.92 -18.41 -10.40
C SER A 22 -15.65 -19.34 -9.21
N LEU A 23 -16.70 -19.97 -8.67
CA LEU A 23 -16.58 -20.74 -7.42
C LEU A 23 -15.48 -21.82 -7.54
N PRO A 24 -14.54 -21.88 -6.60
CA PRO A 24 -13.48 -22.88 -6.63
C PRO A 24 -14.05 -24.28 -6.33
N ASP A 25 -13.71 -25.27 -7.18
CA ASP A 25 -14.12 -26.67 -7.01
C ASP A 25 -13.66 -27.29 -5.67
N ARG A 26 -12.59 -26.74 -5.06
CA ARG A 26 -11.99 -27.23 -3.81
C ARG A 26 -11.59 -26.09 -2.88
N PHE A 27 -12.57 -25.57 -2.13
CA PHE A 27 -12.36 -24.52 -1.12
C PHE A 27 -11.21 -24.79 -0.14
N SER A 28 -10.99 -26.03 0.27
CA SER A 28 -9.88 -26.38 1.19
C SER A 28 -8.49 -26.13 0.58
N GLN A 29 -8.30 -26.44 -0.71
CA GLN A 29 -7.03 -26.20 -1.40
C GLN A 29 -6.83 -24.72 -1.70
N PHE A 30 -7.91 -24.03 -2.10
CA PHE A 30 -7.89 -22.58 -2.32
C PHE A 30 -7.48 -21.81 -1.05
N LEU A 31 -8.10 -22.11 0.11
CA LEU A 31 -7.75 -21.46 1.37
C LEU A 31 -6.30 -21.73 1.80
N LYS A 32 -5.81 -22.95 1.58
CA LYS A 32 -4.42 -23.32 1.89
C LYS A 32 -3.42 -22.52 1.05
N GLU A 33 -3.63 -22.44 -0.27
CA GLU A 33 -2.78 -21.64 -1.16
C GLU A 33 -2.95 -20.13 -0.92
N PHE A 34 -4.15 -19.66 -0.58
CA PHE A 34 -4.40 -18.27 -0.20
C PHE A 34 -3.62 -17.89 1.06
N LEU A 35 -3.73 -18.67 2.15
CA LEU A 35 -2.99 -18.42 3.39
C LEU A 35 -1.47 -18.50 3.19
N LYS A 36 -1.01 -19.46 2.38
CA LYS A 36 0.41 -19.58 2.02
C LYS A 36 0.90 -18.35 1.25
N SER A 37 0.10 -17.84 0.31
CA SER A 37 0.42 -16.64 -0.46
C SER A 37 0.41 -15.39 0.41
N MET A 38 -0.57 -15.24 1.31
CA MET A 38 -0.62 -14.17 2.30
C MET A 38 0.56 -14.20 3.26
N TYR A 39 0.98 -15.39 3.71
CA TYR A 39 2.15 -15.53 4.55
C TYR A 39 3.44 -15.19 3.80
N ALA A 40 3.62 -15.72 2.59
CA ALA A 40 4.80 -15.42 1.78
C ALA A 40 4.91 -13.93 1.43
N LEU A 41 3.80 -13.30 1.03
CA LEU A 41 3.77 -11.87 0.71
C LEU A 41 3.94 -11.01 1.96
N GLY A 42 3.21 -11.30 3.02
CA GLY A 42 3.26 -10.52 4.27
C GLY A 42 4.63 -10.62 4.96
N VAL A 43 5.17 -11.84 5.12
CA VAL A 43 6.44 -12.04 5.83
C VAL A 43 7.63 -11.50 5.06
N ASN A 44 7.64 -11.64 3.73
CA ASN A 44 8.74 -11.09 2.92
C ASN A 44 8.73 -9.56 2.91
N SER A 45 7.57 -8.91 3.00
CA SER A 45 7.47 -7.44 2.97
C SER A 45 7.67 -6.77 4.34
N ILE A 46 7.49 -7.48 5.46
CA ILE A 46 7.59 -6.90 6.81
C ILE A 46 8.92 -6.18 7.06
N TRP A 47 10.05 -6.79 6.68
CA TRP A 47 11.36 -6.19 6.90
C TRP A 47 11.54 -4.89 6.12
N ILE A 48 11.05 -4.85 4.90
CA ILE A 48 11.09 -3.67 4.04
C ILE A 48 10.24 -2.56 4.67
N VAL A 49 8.99 -2.86 5.05
CA VAL A 49 8.07 -1.89 5.67
C VAL A 49 8.63 -1.29 6.96
N VAL A 50 9.29 -2.08 7.81
CA VAL A 50 9.93 -1.61 9.05
C VAL A 50 11.02 -0.58 8.76
N ILE A 51 11.86 -0.82 7.75
CA ILE A 51 12.94 0.12 7.38
C ILE A 51 12.33 1.41 6.83
N ILE A 52 11.42 1.32 5.86
CA ILE A 52 10.88 2.51 5.18
C ILE A 52 10.08 3.39 6.17
N SER A 53 9.28 2.77 7.05
CA SER A 53 8.49 3.49 8.06
C SER A 53 9.35 4.30 9.04
N PHE A 54 10.50 3.73 9.46
CA PHE A 54 11.45 4.43 10.32
C PHE A 54 12.05 5.67 9.64
N PHE A 55 12.54 5.52 8.41
CA PHE A 55 13.15 6.62 7.67
C PHE A 55 12.14 7.71 7.30
N ILE A 56 10.95 7.33 6.81
CA ILE A 56 9.92 8.29 6.42
C ILE A 56 9.38 9.06 7.63
N GLY A 57 9.18 8.39 8.77
CA GLY A 57 8.78 9.07 10.01
C GLY A 57 9.78 10.15 10.43
N ALA A 58 11.08 9.84 10.40
CA ALA A 58 12.14 10.81 10.72
C ALA A 58 12.20 11.98 9.73
N VAL A 59 12.09 11.71 8.43
CA VAL A 59 12.13 12.74 7.37
C VAL A 59 10.93 13.67 7.47
N ILE A 60 9.73 13.17 7.73
CA ILE A 60 8.51 13.99 7.89
C ILE A 60 8.65 14.93 9.09
N VAL A 61 9.11 14.43 10.24
CA VAL A 61 9.33 15.26 11.43
C VAL A 61 10.34 16.37 11.16
N LEU A 62 11.44 16.05 10.49
CA LEU A 62 12.48 17.02 10.15
C LEU A 62 11.98 18.06 9.14
N GLN A 63 11.24 17.65 8.11
CA GLN A 63 10.66 18.53 7.10
C GLN A 63 9.66 19.52 7.71
N ILE A 64 8.82 19.06 8.65
CA ILE A 64 7.85 19.90 9.35
C ILE A 64 8.56 20.83 10.34
N ALA A 65 9.56 20.34 11.09
CA ALA A 65 10.32 21.15 12.03
C ALA A 65 11.07 22.31 11.34
N LEU A 66 11.63 22.08 10.15
CA LEU A 66 12.28 23.12 9.35
C LEU A 66 11.30 24.06 8.64
N ASN A 67 10.04 23.66 8.43
CA ASN A 67 9.02 24.53 7.82
C ASN A 67 8.31 25.44 8.84
N ILE A 68 8.43 25.18 10.14
CA ILE A 68 7.89 26.04 11.19
C ILE A 68 8.91 27.15 11.49
N ASP A 69 9.04 28.09 10.56
CA ASP A 69 9.74 29.37 10.78
C ASP A 69 8.74 30.49 11.15
N SER A 70 7.44 30.24 10.97
CA SER A 70 6.38 31.19 11.37
C SER A 70 5.91 30.90 12.80
N PRO A 71 6.00 31.86 13.74
CA PRO A 71 5.75 31.69 15.18
C PRO A 71 4.30 31.36 15.56
N MET A 72 3.44 31.09 14.58
CA MET A 72 2.01 30.82 14.74
C MET A 72 1.66 29.32 14.83
N LEU A 73 2.63 28.42 14.61
CA LEU A 73 2.44 26.98 14.73
C LEU A 73 3.18 26.45 15.96
N PRO A 74 2.46 26.10 17.04
CA PRO A 74 3.04 25.45 18.21
C PRO A 74 3.80 24.17 17.81
N SER A 75 4.95 23.91 18.43
CA SER A 75 5.73 22.67 18.22
C SER A 75 4.93 21.38 18.51
N PHE A 76 3.84 21.48 19.26
CA PHE A 76 2.89 20.38 19.50
C PHE A 76 2.09 19.99 18.24
N THR A 77 1.88 20.92 17.31
CA THR A 77 1.17 20.68 16.03
C THR A 77 1.97 19.77 15.10
N VAL A 78 3.31 19.80 15.20
CA VAL A 78 4.22 18.90 14.44
C VAL A 78 3.90 17.44 14.68
N GLY A 79 3.71 17.06 15.95
CA GLY A 79 3.44 15.68 16.33
C GLY A 79 2.06 15.18 15.89
N VAL A 80 1.04 16.05 15.96
CA VAL A 80 -0.33 15.71 15.54
C VAL A 80 -0.40 15.52 14.02
N VAL A 81 0.14 16.48 13.27
CA VAL A 81 0.15 16.44 11.80
C VAL A 81 1.02 15.30 11.28
N SER A 82 2.20 15.08 11.88
CA SER A 82 3.08 13.95 11.51
C SER A 82 2.38 12.60 11.73
N ARG A 83 1.65 12.42 12.84
CA ARG A 83 0.89 11.20 13.09
C ARG A 83 -0.21 10.98 12.06
N GLU A 84 -0.94 12.04 11.68
CA GLU A 84 -2.04 11.96 10.73
C GLU A 84 -1.56 11.59 9.32
N ILE A 85 -0.40 12.13 8.89
CA ILE A 85 0.24 11.77 7.62
C ILE A 85 0.69 10.30 7.63
N ILE A 86 1.32 9.83 8.73
CA ILE A 86 1.73 8.42 8.84
C ILE A 86 0.49 7.49 8.83
N LEU A 87 -0.62 7.90 9.43
CA LEU A 87 -1.82 7.06 9.48
C LEU A 87 -2.56 7.01 8.14
N LEU A 88 -2.73 8.15 7.47
CA LEU A 88 -3.52 8.25 6.23
C LEU A 88 -2.72 7.92 4.96
N GLU A 89 -1.53 8.51 4.80
CA GLU A 89 -0.75 8.41 3.57
C GLU A 89 0.16 7.19 3.56
N PHE A 90 0.82 6.90 4.69
CA PHE A 90 1.79 5.82 4.75
C PHE A 90 1.13 4.43 4.81
N SER A 91 0.04 4.29 5.57
CA SER A 91 -0.66 3.00 5.70
C SER A 91 -1.36 2.56 4.41
N SER A 92 -1.88 3.49 3.60
CA SER A 92 -2.66 3.16 2.41
C SER A 92 -1.78 3.04 1.15
N THR A 93 -0.89 4.00 0.95
CA THR A 93 -0.18 4.16 -0.32
C THR A 93 1.16 3.43 -0.32
N ILE A 94 1.91 3.47 0.79
CA ILE A 94 3.28 2.89 0.86
C ILE A 94 3.26 1.40 1.19
N MET A 95 2.26 0.91 1.93
CA MET A 95 2.10 -0.54 2.13
C MET A 95 1.59 -1.28 0.88
N CYS A 96 0.94 -0.57 -0.04
CA CYS A 96 0.37 -1.14 -1.27
C CYS A 96 1.38 -1.19 -2.43
N LEU A 97 2.36 -0.28 -2.43
CA LEU A 97 3.49 -0.22 -3.37
C LEU A 97 4.59 -1.22 -3.00
#